data_AF-A0A1H2I2M3-F1
#
_entry.id   AF-A0A1H2I2M3-F1
#
_cell.length_a   1.000
_cell.length_b   1.000
_cell.length_c   1.000
_cell.angle_alpha   90.00
_cell.angle_beta   90.00
_cell.angle_gamma   90.00
#
_symmetry.space_group_name_H-M   'P 1'
#
loop_
_entity.id
_entity.type
_entity.pdbx_description
1 polymer ?
#
loop_
_entity_poly.entity_id
_entity_poly.type
_entity_poly.pdbx_seq_one_letter_code
_entity_poly.pdbx_strand_id
1 'polypeptide(L)'
;MAERKPPGMGFESWIDKQVREAQERGEFDDLPLAGKPLPPRRQGDEYTWIREKLAAEGESTDALLPTPLRLRKEVHKLPETLRDVRSEQTVRDVVDELNERIKQWLRAPSGPNIPVTLVDADTVVDEWRKARAERMAAEQQVARERAAAAEQAAAAERLAAEEARRARGNPLSPLTWLNWWRRQLGRREDRTP
;
A
#
# COMPACT_ATOMS: atom_id res chain seq x y z
N MET A 1 38.75 -55.73 22.58
CA MET A 1 37.76 -56.36 21.67
C MET A 1 37.13 -55.25 20.86
N ALA A 2 37.10 -55.33 19.53
CA ALA A 2 36.49 -54.30 18.70
C ALA A 2 34.97 -54.51 18.68
N GLU A 3 34.23 -53.47 19.04
CA GLU A 3 32.77 -53.48 19.03
C GLU A 3 32.26 -53.64 17.59
N ARG A 4 31.37 -54.62 17.38
CA ARG A 4 30.76 -54.88 16.06
C ARG A 4 29.51 -54.06 15.90
N LYS A 5 29.34 -53.46 14.73
CA LYS A 5 28.15 -52.69 14.36
C LYS A 5 26.87 -53.52 14.59
N PRO A 6 25.88 -53.00 15.34
CA PRO A 6 24.61 -53.69 15.57
C PRO A 6 23.85 -53.99 14.27
N PRO A 7 23.20 -55.15 14.14
CA PRO A 7 22.39 -55.46 12.97
C PRO A 7 21.21 -54.47 12.86
N GLY A 8 20.97 -53.96 11.65
CA GLY A 8 19.94 -52.94 11.37
C GLY A 8 20.44 -51.50 11.38
N MET A 9 21.68 -51.24 11.83
CA MET A 9 22.27 -49.90 11.77
C MET A 9 22.88 -49.66 10.38
N GLY A 10 22.27 -48.75 9.60
CA GLY A 10 22.76 -48.29 8.30
C GLY A 10 24.07 -47.49 8.41
N PHE A 11 24.70 -47.17 7.29
CA PHE A 11 25.76 -46.14 7.26
C PHE A 11 25.11 -44.75 7.25
N GLU A 12 25.85 -43.73 7.70
CA GLU A 12 25.41 -42.33 7.61
C GLU A 12 24.99 -42.04 6.17
N SER A 13 23.77 -41.54 5.99
CA SER A 13 23.33 -41.11 4.66
C SER A 13 24.02 -39.80 4.29
N TRP A 14 24.04 -39.46 3.00
CA TRP A 14 24.53 -38.17 2.56
C TRP A 14 23.79 -37.00 3.24
N ILE A 15 22.48 -37.16 3.51
CA ILE A 15 21.66 -36.16 4.21
C ILE A 15 22.09 -36.05 5.68
N ASP A 16 22.27 -37.17 6.37
CA ASP A 16 22.71 -37.18 7.78
C ASP A 16 24.08 -36.50 7.93
N LYS A 17 24.99 -36.77 6.99
CA LYS A 17 26.31 -36.13 6.94
C LYS A 17 26.19 -34.61 6.78
N GLN A 18 25.33 -34.13 5.88
CA GLN A 18 25.10 -32.69 5.71
C GLN A 18 24.55 -32.02 6.97
N VAL A 19 23.63 -32.70 7.67
CA VAL A 19 23.06 -32.19 8.94
C VAL A 19 24.12 -32.12 10.02
N ARG A 20 24.95 -33.17 10.19
CA ARG A 20 26.04 -33.19 11.16
C ARG A 20 27.06 -32.09 10.87
N GLU A 21 27.50 -31.95 9.62
CA GLU A 21 28.45 -30.91 9.24
C GLU A 21 27.89 -29.50 9.47
N ALA A 22 26.59 -29.27 9.25
CA ALA A 22 25.94 -28.00 9.55
C ALA A 22 25.84 -27.71 11.05
N GLN A 23 25.59 -28.74 11.88
CA GLN A 23 25.66 -28.61 13.35
C GLN A 23 27.08 -28.31 13.82
N GLU A 24 28.09 -28.99 13.29
CA GLU A 24 29.51 -28.73 13.62
C GLU A 24 29.95 -27.31 13.25
N ARG A 25 29.35 -26.70 12.23
CA ARG A 25 29.57 -25.28 11.86
C ARG A 25 28.78 -24.28 12.71
N GLY A 26 27.91 -24.74 13.61
CA GLY A 26 27.08 -23.87 14.45
C GLY A 26 25.92 -23.20 13.71
N GLU A 27 25.50 -23.70 12.53
CA GLU A 27 24.40 -23.10 11.77
C GLU A 27 23.04 -23.15 12.50
N PHE A 28 22.94 -23.96 13.56
CA PHE A 28 21.75 -24.10 14.41
C PHE A 28 21.89 -23.42 15.79
N ASP A 29 23.01 -22.75 16.09
CA ASP A 29 23.28 -22.23 17.44
C ASP A 29 22.48 -20.96 17.77
N ASP A 30 22.17 -20.12 16.76
CA ASP A 30 21.43 -18.85 16.93
C ASP A 30 19.99 -18.92 16.39
N LEU A 31 19.30 -20.05 16.64
CA LEU A 31 17.89 -20.12 16.29
C LEU A 31 17.06 -19.29 17.30
N PRO A 32 16.15 -18.41 16.85
CA PRO A 32 15.41 -17.49 17.73
C PRO A 32 14.65 -18.16 18.89
N LEU A 33 14.21 -19.41 18.65
CA LEU A 33 13.44 -20.23 19.58
C LEU A 33 14.20 -21.47 20.10
N ALA A 34 15.52 -21.56 19.91
CA ALA A 34 16.31 -22.66 20.45
C ALA A 34 16.10 -22.78 21.98
N GLY A 35 15.66 -23.96 22.42
CA GLY A 35 15.40 -24.27 23.83
C GLY A 35 14.22 -23.51 24.47
N LYS A 36 13.51 -22.66 23.72
CA LYS A 36 12.35 -21.90 24.21
C LYS A 36 11.05 -22.64 23.85
N PRO A 37 9.98 -22.53 24.67
CA PRO A 37 8.68 -23.04 24.28
C PRO A 37 8.18 -22.33 23.02
N LEU A 38 7.49 -23.06 22.15
CA LEU A 38 6.82 -22.46 21.01
C LEU A 38 5.77 -21.45 21.50
N PRO A 39 5.60 -20.30 20.83
CA PRO A 39 4.57 -19.33 21.20
C PRO A 39 3.20 -20.00 21.23
N PRO A 40 2.32 -19.65 22.20
CA PRO A 40 0.98 -20.22 22.29
C PRO A 40 0.19 -19.90 21.02
N ARG A 41 -0.15 -20.93 20.25
CA ARG A 41 -1.02 -20.80 19.07
C ARG A 41 -2.48 -20.80 19.50
N ARG A 42 -3.32 -20.00 18.83
CA ARG A 42 -4.78 -20.08 19.02
C ARG A 42 -5.25 -21.47 18.56
N GLN A 43 -6.16 -22.09 19.32
CA GLN A 43 -6.79 -23.33 18.91
C GLN A 43 -7.47 -23.13 17.54
N GLY A 44 -7.19 -24.04 16.61
CA GLY A 44 -7.73 -24.01 15.23
C GLY A 44 -6.85 -23.30 14.20
N ASP A 45 -5.68 -22.79 14.59
CA ASP A 45 -4.82 -22.03 13.68
C ASP A 45 -3.63 -22.81 13.12
N GLU A 46 -3.92 -23.94 12.47
CA GLU A 46 -2.90 -24.83 11.88
C GLU A 46 -2.16 -24.18 10.70
N TYR A 47 -2.76 -23.18 10.06
CA TYR A 47 -2.27 -22.57 8.82
C TYR A 47 -1.57 -21.21 9.01
N THR A 48 -1.55 -20.63 10.22
CA THR A 48 -0.93 -19.30 10.42
C THR A 48 0.56 -19.29 10.14
N TRP A 49 1.29 -20.35 10.50
CA TRP A 49 2.73 -20.42 10.19
C TRP A 49 2.99 -20.39 8.67
N ILE A 50 2.08 -20.92 7.85
CA ILE A 50 2.18 -20.86 6.38
C ILE A 50 2.01 -19.43 5.90
N ARG A 51 1.02 -18.70 6.44
CA ARG A 51 0.79 -17.29 6.09
C ARG A 51 1.96 -16.42 6.52
N GLU A 52 2.49 -16.63 7.71
CA GLU A 52 3.68 -15.93 8.22
C GLU A 52 4.90 -16.22 7.35
N LYS A 53 5.10 -17.50 6.96
CA LYS A 53 6.19 -17.87 6.06
C LYS A 53 6.05 -17.23 4.69
N LEU A 54 4.87 -17.28 4.08
CA LEU A 54 4.62 -16.60 2.80
C LEU A 54 4.86 -15.09 2.90
N ALA A 55 4.37 -14.45 3.96
CA ALA A 55 4.60 -13.02 4.19
C ALA A 55 6.09 -12.70 4.35
N ALA A 56 6.85 -13.55 5.05
CA ALA A 56 8.29 -13.40 5.20
C ALA A 56 9.05 -13.55 3.87
N GLU A 57 8.57 -14.39 2.96
CA GLU A 57 9.13 -14.54 1.60
C GLU A 57 8.60 -13.48 0.61
N GLY A 58 7.70 -12.59 1.03
CA GLY A 58 7.07 -11.60 0.16
C GLY A 58 6.04 -12.21 -0.82
N GLU A 59 5.60 -13.44 -0.56
CA GLU A 59 4.68 -14.19 -1.41
C GLU A 59 3.22 -14.01 -0.98
N SER A 60 2.33 -13.97 -1.96
CA SER A 60 0.90 -13.90 -1.70
C SER A 60 0.33 -15.28 -1.36
N THR A 61 -0.71 -15.33 -0.52
CA THR A 61 -1.52 -16.55 -0.32
C THR A 61 -2.18 -17.03 -1.60
N ASP A 62 -2.30 -16.17 -2.62
CA ASP A 62 -2.78 -16.52 -3.96
C ASP A 62 -1.90 -17.58 -4.65
N ALA A 63 -0.63 -17.69 -4.28
CA ALA A 63 0.29 -18.71 -4.79
C ALA A 63 -0.13 -20.14 -4.42
N LEU A 64 -0.86 -20.29 -3.31
CA LEU A 64 -1.37 -21.60 -2.85
C LEU A 64 -2.68 -22.01 -3.52
N LEU A 65 -3.34 -21.09 -4.25
CA LEU A 65 -4.61 -21.40 -4.89
C LEU A 65 -4.40 -22.41 -6.03
N PRO A 66 -5.29 -23.40 -6.17
CA PRO A 66 -5.36 -24.19 -7.38
C PRO A 66 -5.49 -23.29 -8.61
N THR A 67 -4.84 -23.68 -9.71
CA THR A 67 -4.78 -22.91 -10.97
C THR A 67 -6.10 -22.26 -11.38
N PRO A 68 -7.26 -22.96 -11.42
CA PRO A 68 -8.49 -22.33 -11.87
C PRO A 68 -9.06 -21.28 -10.89
N LEU A 69 -8.85 -21.44 -9.58
CA LEU A 69 -9.21 -20.40 -8.61
C LEU A 69 -8.33 -19.16 -8.76
N ARG A 70 -7.04 -19.36 -9.03
CA ARG A 70 -6.11 -18.27 -9.30
C ARG A 70 -6.53 -17.49 -10.55
N LEU A 71 -6.81 -18.17 -11.66
CA LEU A 71 -7.29 -17.54 -12.90
C LEU A 71 -8.59 -16.77 -12.67
N ARG A 72 -9.57 -17.35 -11.98
CA ARG A 72 -10.84 -16.66 -11.67
C ARG A 72 -10.63 -15.42 -10.79
N LYS A 73 -9.70 -15.49 -9.83
CA LYS A 73 -9.34 -14.34 -9.00
C LYS A 73 -8.64 -13.24 -9.80
N GLU A 74 -7.78 -13.60 -10.74
CA GLU A 74 -7.15 -12.63 -11.65
C GLU A 74 -8.18 -11.93 -12.56
N VAL A 75 -9.15 -12.67 -13.10
CA VAL A 75 -10.28 -12.08 -13.85
C VAL A 75 -11.05 -11.08 -12.97
N HIS A 76 -11.32 -11.42 -11.71
CA HIS A 76 -12.01 -10.50 -10.80
C HIS A 76 -11.17 -9.28 -10.43
N LYS A 77 -9.84 -9.42 -10.32
CA LYS A 77 -8.89 -8.34 -9.98
C LYS A 77 -8.52 -7.46 -11.17
N LEU A 78 -9.04 -7.76 -12.36
CA LEU A 78 -8.69 -7.07 -13.59
C LEU A 78 -9.00 -5.57 -13.52
N PRO A 79 -10.18 -5.11 -13.02
CA PRO A 79 -10.48 -3.68 -12.91
C PRO A 79 -9.49 -2.93 -12.02
N GLU A 80 -9.07 -3.52 -10.90
CA GLU A 80 -8.08 -2.93 -10.00
C GLU A 80 -6.70 -2.88 -10.64
N THR A 81 -6.30 -3.94 -11.34
CA THR A 81 -5.00 -4.05 -12.02
C THR A 81 -4.86 -3.02 -13.14
N LEU A 82 -5.96 -2.75 -13.86
CA LEU A 82 -5.98 -1.82 -14.98
C LEU A 82 -6.13 -0.35 -14.57
N ARG A 83 -6.35 -0.06 -13.27
CA ARG A 83 -6.66 1.28 -12.76
C ARG A 83 -5.63 2.34 -13.17
N ASP A 84 -4.36 1.98 -13.11
CA ASP A 84 -3.21 2.86 -13.36
C ASP A 84 -2.68 2.79 -14.80
N VAL A 85 -3.23 1.89 -15.62
CA VAL A 85 -2.85 1.73 -17.02
C VAL A 85 -3.33 2.91 -17.84
N ARG A 86 -2.43 3.48 -18.66
CA ARG A 86 -2.69 4.71 -19.45
C ARG A 86 -2.97 4.47 -20.93
N SER A 87 -2.66 3.30 -21.47
CA SER A 87 -2.85 2.98 -22.89
C SER A 87 -3.87 1.88 -23.03
N GLU A 88 -4.79 2.04 -23.99
CA GLU A 88 -5.74 0.97 -24.35
C GLU A 88 -5.02 -0.27 -24.87
N GLN A 89 -3.93 -0.09 -25.63
CA GLN A 89 -3.18 -1.23 -26.15
C GLN A 89 -2.66 -2.10 -24.99
N THR A 90 -2.12 -1.46 -23.94
CA THR A 90 -1.65 -2.17 -22.75
C THR A 90 -2.80 -2.87 -22.02
N VAL A 91 -4.02 -2.30 -21.99
CA VAL A 91 -5.19 -2.99 -21.44
C VAL A 91 -5.48 -4.27 -22.22
N ARG A 92 -5.47 -4.19 -23.56
CA ARG A 92 -5.70 -5.34 -24.44
C ARG A 92 -4.60 -6.40 -24.26
N ASP A 93 -3.34 -5.99 -24.19
CA ASP A 93 -2.20 -6.89 -23.98
C ASP A 93 -2.34 -7.67 -22.66
N VAL A 94 -2.75 -7.00 -21.57
CA VAL A 94 -2.98 -7.64 -20.26
C VAL A 94 -4.14 -8.65 -20.31
N VAL A 95 -5.24 -8.29 -20.98
CA VAL A 95 -6.38 -9.19 -21.19
C VAL A 95 -5.96 -10.41 -22.03
N ASP A 96 -5.19 -10.20 -23.09
CA ASP A 96 -4.71 -11.26 -23.97
C ASP A 96 -3.78 -12.22 -23.25
N GLU A 97 -2.86 -11.72 -22.42
CA GLU A 97 -1.98 -12.54 -21.60
C GLU A 97 -2.78 -13.40 -20.59
N LEU A 98 -3.79 -12.82 -19.94
CA LEU A 98 -4.68 -13.57 -19.06
C LEU A 98 -5.46 -14.63 -19.84
N ASN A 99 -6.00 -14.27 -21.00
CA ASN A 99 -6.74 -15.18 -21.87
C ASN A 99 -5.85 -16.32 -22.37
N GLU A 100 -4.58 -16.09 -22.70
CA GLU A 100 -3.66 -17.17 -23.07
C GLU A 100 -3.43 -18.15 -21.92
N ARG A 101 -3.30 -17.66 -20.68
CA ARG A 101 -3.19 -18.53 -19.49
C ARG A 101 -4.49 -19.32 -19.24
N ILE A 102 -5.65 -18.70 -19.46
CA ILE A 102 -6.95 -19.39 -19.41
C ILE A 102 -7.03 -20.48 -20.49
N LYS A 103 -6.67 -20.17 -21.74
CA LYS A 103 -6.64 -21.15 -22.85
C LYS A 103 -5.70 -22.32 -22.54
N GLN A 104 -4.52 -22.06 -21.98
CA GLN A 104 -3.57 -23.11 -21.59
C GLN A 104 -4.19 -24.06 -20.57
N TRP A 105 -4.84 -23.53 -19.52
CA TRP A 105 -5.52 -24.37 -18.54
C TRP A 105 -6.72 -25.12 -19.14
N LEU A 106 -7.51 -24.49 -20.02
CA LEU A 106 -8.63 -25.15 -20.69
C LEU A 106 -8.18 -26.31 -21.60
N ARG A 107 -6.99 -26.23 -22.19
CA ARG A 107 -6.39 -27.32 -22.98
C ARG A 107 -5.94 -28.50 -22.12
N ALA A 108 -5.45 -28.23 -20.91
CA ALA A 108 -4.97 -29.25 -19.98
C ALA A 108 -5.39 -28.93 -18.54
N PRO A 109 -6.67 -29.18 -18.18
CA PRO A 109 -7.18 -28.80 -16.87
C PRO A 109 -6.49 -29.57 -15.74
N SER A 110 -5.96 -28.84 -14.77
CA SER A 110 -5.38 -29.39 -13.54
C SER A 110 -6.13 -28.90 -12.30
N GLY A 111 -6.35 -29.81 -11.34
CA GLY A 111 -6.97 -29.48 -10.05
C GLY A 111 -8.50 -29.56 -10.06
N PRO A 112 -9.19 -28.82 -9.17
CA PRO A 112 -10.65 -28.88 -9.07
C PRO A 112 -11.33 -28.34 -10.32
N ASN A 113 -12.46 -28.94 -10.71
CA ASN A 113 -13.23 -28.50 -11.85
C ASN A 113 -14.03 -27.24 -11.50
N ILE A 114 -13.49 -26.08 -11.85
CA ILE A 114 -14.08 -24.76 -11.59
C ILE A 114 -14.21 -24.05 -12.94
N PRO A 115 -15.40 -23.51 -13.26
CA PRO A 115 -15.60 -22.85 -14.54
C PRO A 115 -14.79 -21.54 -14.59
N VAL A 116 -13.98 -21.42 -15.64
CA VAL A 116 -13.22 -20.21 -16.02
C VAL A 116 -13.49 -19.93 -17.48
N THR A 117 -13.87 -18.70 -17.81
CA THR A 117 -14.21 -18.26 -19.16
C THR A 117 -13.20 -17.22 -19.64
N LEU A 118 -13.04 -17.10 -20.96
CA LEU A 118 -12.27 -16.02 -21.54
C LEU A 118 -12.93 -14.67 -21.24
N VAL A 119 -12.08 -13.67 -21.09
CA VAL A 119 -12.47 -12.28 -20.85
C VAL A 119 -12.57 -11.57 -22.19
N ASP A 120 -13.67 -10.87 -22.42
CA ASP A 120 -13.83 -10.02 -23.60
C ASP A 120 -13.04 -8.71 -23.45
N ALA A 121 -12.03 -8.52 -24.29
CA ALA A 121 -11.17 -7.34 -24.25
C ALA A 121 -11.93 -6.04 -24.56
N ASP A 122 -12.94 -6.07 -25.42
CA ASP A 122 -13.69 -4.87 -25.78
C ASP A 122 -14.54 -4.38 -24.61
N THR A 123 -15.24 -5.31 -23.95
CA THR A 123 -15.99 -5.02 -22.71
C THR A 123 -15.08 -4.41 -21.64
N VAL A 124 -13.89 -5.00 -21.41
CA VAL A 124 -12.93 -4.50 -20.41
C VAL A 124 -12.41 -3.11 -20.76
N VAL A 125 -12.09 -2.87 -22.03
CA VAL A 125 -11.63 -1.55 -22.50
C VAL A 125 -12.70 -0.49 -22.30
N ASP A 126 -13.96 -0.80 -22.57
CA ASP A 126 -15.06 0.15 -22.38
C ASP A 126 -15.29 0.49 -20.90
N GLU A 127 -15.23 -0.50 -20.00
CA GLU A 127 -15.27 -0.29 -18.55
C GLU A 127 -14.09 0.54 -18.07
N TRP A 128 -12.87 0.24 -18.53
CA TRP A 128 -11.66 0.99 -18.20
C TRP A 128 -11.75 2.45 -18.67
N ARG A 129 -12.23 2.70 -19.90
CA ARG A 129 -12.41 4.05 -20.43
C ARG A 129 -13.41 4.86 -19.59
N LYS A 130 -14.53 4.25 -19.20
CA LYS A 130 -15.54 4.88 -18.33
C LYS A 130 -14.95 5.25 -16.97
N ALA A 131 -14.34 4.28 -16.28
CA ALA A 131 -13.73 4.50 -14.97
C ALA A 131 -12.62 5.56 -15.01
N ARG A 132 -11.83 5.60 -16.09
CA ARG A 132 -10.83 6.64 -16.30
C ARG A 132 -11.46 8.01 -16.53
N ALA A 133 -12.49 8.10 -17.36
CA ALA A 133 -13.17 9.37 -17.63
C ALA A 133 -13.78 9.97 -16.35
N GLU A 134 -14.44 9.15 -15.54
CA GLU A 134 -14.98 9.55 -14.23
C GLU A 134 -13.88 10.07 -13.29
N ARG A 135 -12.76 9.36 -13.21
CA ARG A 135 -11.61 9.79 -12.39
C ARG A 135 -11.02 11.10 -12.87
N MET A 136 -10.80 11.26 -14.18
CA MET A 136 -10.28 12.50 -14.75
C MET A 136 -11.23 13.68 -14.50
N ALA A 137 -12.54 13.45 -14.60
CA ALA A 137 -13.55 14.47 -14.30
C ALA A 137 -13.51 14.87 -12.81
N ALA A 138 -13.39 13.90 -11.90
CA ALA A 138 -13.26 14.16 -10.47
C ALA A 138 -11.97 14.93 -10.14
N GLU A 139 -10.83 14.55 -10.73
CA GLU A 139 -9.55 15.26 -10.57
C GLU A 139 -9.63 16.69 -11.10
N GLN A 140 -10.28 16.90 -12.24
CA GLN A 140 -10.51 18.24 -12.79
C GLN A 140 -11.42 19.08 -11.89
N GLN A 141 -12.45 18.49 -11.30
CA GLN A 141 -13.34 19.17 -10.38
C GLN A 141 -12.58 19.63 -9.13
N VAL A 142 -11.79 18.74 -8.52
CA VAL A 142 -10.94 19.08 -7.37
C VAL A 142 -9.93 20.17 -7.73
N ALA A 143 -9.33 20.12 -8.92
CA ALA A 143 -8.41 21.15 -9.39
C ALA A 143 -9.11 22.51 -9.57
N ARG A 144 -10.33 22.53 -10.12
CA ARG A 144 -11.15 23.74 -10.28
C ARG A 144 -11.56 24.33 -8.93
N GLU A 145 -11.98 23.50 -7.99
CA GLU A 145 -12.34 23.94 -6.64
C GLU A 145 -11.14 24.54 -5.91
N ARG A 146 -9.97 23.90 -6.02
CA ARG A 146 -8.71 24.43 -5.46
C ARG A 146 -8.31 25.76 -6.11
N ALA A 147 -8.44 25.88 -7.42
CA ALA A 147 -8.17 27.12 -8.13
C ALA A 147 -9.13 28.24 -7.69
N ALA A 148 -10.43 27.95 -7.61
CA ALA A 148 -11.44 28.91 -7.14
C ALA A 148 -11.19 29.32 -5.68
N ALA A 149 -10.85 28.38 -4.80
CA ALA A 149 -10.50 28.69 -3.41
C ALA A 149 -9.24 29.56 -3.31
N ALA A 150 -8.23 29.31 -4.14
CA ALA A 150 -7.02 30.13 -4.21
C ALA A 150 -7.33 31.56 -4.72
N GLU A 151 -8.20 31.69 -5.72
CA GLU A 151 -8.67 32.99 -6.21
C GLU A 151 -9.45 33.76 -5.15
N GLN A 152 -10.35 33.09 -4.43
CA GLN A 152 -11.11 33.69 -3.32
C GLN A 152 -10.19 34.13 -2.18
N ALA A 153 -9.21 33.31 -1.80
CA ALA A 153 -8.21 33.67 -0.80
C ALA A 153 -7.39 34.88 -1.23
N ALA A 154 -6.91 34.90 -2.49
CA ALA A 154 -6.18 36.04 -3.03
C ALA A 154 -7.05 37.31 -3.10
N ALA A 155 -8.35 37.19 -3.41
CA ALA A 155 -9.28 38.31 -3.39
C ALA A 155 -9.53 38.83 -1.97
N ALA A 156 -9.69 37.93 -1.00
CA ALA A 156 -9.84 38.29 0.42
C ALA A 156 -8.59 38.99 0.96
N GLU A 157 -7.40 38.51 0.61
CA GLU A 157 -6.13 39.17 0.95
C GLU A 157 -6.02 40.56 0.32
N ARG A 158 -6.44 40.73 -0.94
CA ARG A 158 -6.47 42.04 -1.61
C ARG A 158 -7.42 43.02 -0.93
N LEU A 159 -8.63 42.56 -0.58
CA LEU A 159 -9.62 43.37 0.14
C LEU A 159 -9.11 43.74 1.54
N ALA A 160 -8.55 42.79 2.29
CA ALA A 160 -7.95 43.06 3.59
C ALA A 160 -6.77 44.06 3.49
N ALA A 161 -5.95 43.96 2.44
CA ALA A 161 -4.88 44.91 2.18
C ALA A 161 -5.40 46.31 1.82
N GLU A 162 -6.51 46.40 1.07
CA GLU A 162 -7.17 47.66 0.73
C GLU A 162 -7.83 48.32 1.96
N GLU A 163 -8.54 47.53 2.78
CA GLU A 163 -9.10 47.99 4.06
C GLU A 163 -8.00 48.46 5.01
N ALA A 164 -6.89 47.73 5.14
CA ALA A 164 -5.75 48.15 5.93
C ALA A 164 -5.10 49.44 5.40
N ARG A 165 -5.13 49.68 4.08
CA ARG A 165 -4.71 50.96 3.48
C ARG A 165 -5.69 52.09 3.82
N ARG A 166 -7.01 51.86 3.75
CA ARG A 166 -8.01 52.86 4.15
C ARG A 166 -7.96 53.19 5.64
N ALA A 167 -7.74 52.18 6.49
CA ALA A 167 -7.66 52.32 7.95
C ALA A 167 -6.36 53.00 8.41
N ARG A 168 -5.28 52.91 7.62
CA ARG A 168 -4.11 53.79 7.74
C ARG A 168 -4.48 55.18 7.23
N GLY A 169 -5.28 55.89 8.03
CA GLY A 169 -5.69 57.26 7.77
C GLY A 169 -4.51 58.20 7.54
N ASN A 170 -4.76 59.27 6.78
CA ASN A 170 -3.82 60.34 6.47
C ASN A 170 -2.99 60.72 7.71
N PRO A 171 -1.64 60.56 7.70
CA PRO A 171 -0.80 60.81 8.87
C PRO A 171 -0.77 62.28 9.33
N LEU A 172 -1.51 63.17 8.67
CA LEU A 172 -1.70 64.58 9.03
C LEU A 172 -3.08 64.89 9.62
N SER A 173 -3.85 63.89 10.06
CA SER A 173 -5.09 64.14 10.81
C SER A 173 -4.78 64.56 12.26
N PRO A 174 -5.34 65.68 12.79
CA PRO A 174 -5.03 66.20 14.12
C PRO A 174 -5.33 65.23 15.28
N LEU A 175 -6.19 64.24 15.06
CA LEU A 175 -6.71 63.34 16.09
C LEU A 175 -5.78 62.15 16.42
N THR A 176 -4.90 61.75 15.50
CA THR A 176 -3.97 60.61 15.73
C THR A 176 -2.78 60.99 16.60
N TRP A 177 -2.32 62.24 16.54
CA TRP A 177 -1.24 62.76 17.40
C TRP A 177 -1.66 62.82 18.88
N LEU A 178 -2.90 63.23 19.17
CA LEU A 178 -3.45 63.26 20.52
C LEU A 178 -3.55 61.88 21.16
N ASN A 179 -3.91 60.84 20.41
CA ASN A 179 -3.97 59.47 20.93
C ASN A 179 -2.59 58.84 21.17
N TRP A 180 -1.58 59.21 20.37
CA TRP A 180 -0.19 58.82 20.64
C TRP A 180 0.33 59.46 21.94
N TRP A 181 0.03 60.75 22.16
CA TRP A 181 0.45 61.47 23.37
C TRP A 181 -0.25 60.96 24.63
N ARG A 182 -1.56 60.64 24.56
CA ARG A 182 -2.33 60.09 25.68
C ARG A 182 -1.86 58.71 26.13
N ARG A 183 -1.31 57.91 25.21
CA ARG A 183 -0.77 56.58 25.51
C ARG A 183 0.61 56.61 26.17
N GLN A 184 1.38 57.69 26.02
CA GLN A 184 2.71 57.83 26.62
C GLN A 184 2.70 58.41 28.04
N LEU A 185 1.68 59.19 28.42
CA LEU A 185 1.61 59.78 29.77
C LEU A 185 0.89 58.91 30.81
N GLY A 186 0.18 57.85 30.40
CA GLY A 186 -0.56 56.98 31.30
C GLY A 186 0.24 55.86 31.98
N ARG A 187 1.58 55.93 31.99
CA ARG A 187 2.43 54.84 32.52
C ARG A 187 3.50 55.30 33.49
N ARG A 188 3.22 56.24 34.40
CA ARG A 188 3.98 56.47 35.63
C ARG A 188 3.11 57.13 36.70
N GLU A 189 2.68 56.31 37.66
CA GLU A 189 2.05 56.57 38.98
C GLU A 189 1.12 55.36 39.16
N ASP A 190 1.60 54.24 39.69
CA ASP A 190 1.71 54.05 41.13
C ASP A 190 2.97 53.26 41.54
N ARG A 191 3.82 53.90 42.33
CA ARG A 191 4.82 53.22 43.16
C ARG A 191 5.09 54.07 44.40
N THR A 192 4.59 53.61 45.55
CA THR A 192 5.10 53.89 46.91
C THR A 192 4.15 53.28 47.94
N PRO A 193 4.61 53.02 49.17
CA PRO A 193 5.77 52.23 49.58
C PRO A 193 5.34 50.92 50.26
#